data_AF-A0AAD3HPQ6-F1
#
_entry.id   AF-A0AAD3HPQ6-F1
#
_cell.length_a   1.000
_cell.length_b   1.000
_cell.length_c   1.000
_cell.angle_alpha   90.00
_cell.angle_beta   90.00
_cell.angle_gamma   90.00
#
_symmetry.space_group_name_H-M   'P 1'
#
loop_
_entity.id
_entity.type
_entity.pdbx_description
1 polymer ?
#
loop_
_entity_poly.entity_id
_entity_poly.type
_entity_poly.pdbx_seq_one_letter_code
_entity_poly.pdbx_strand_id
1 'polypeptide(L)'
;PGVAHTLQVTLGLLECLGCLLSGGSTSPVPLPGQGVVLAAMRLLKLEPQVLLAPGRVAPSSSAQAEVLTALPELHSAAWGLLGLTCRLLGPGGVMPLTAPLCRLVSEQLRRIKAGGAGGLACTMHPSVRTKLYDTTVVVLRTCGFAAGRALATEVVGMLVTELYGLSAVQQQQQQQQQAALYGSGAAGAAFGKAG
;
A
#
# COMPACT_ATOMS: atom_id res chain seq x y z
N PRO A 1 1.40 7.86 28.75
CA PRO A 1 2.00 8.12 27.41
C PRO A 1 0.87 8.06 26.36
N GLY A 2 0.75 9.08 25.52
CA GLY A 2 -0.31 9.14 24.50
C GLY A 2 -0.03 8.26 23.28
N VAL A 3 -1.07 7.96 22.50
CA VAL A 3 -0.98 7.14 21.29
C VAL A 3 -0.14 7.82 20.21
N ALA A 4 -0.34 9.12 19.98
CA ALA A 4 0.53 9.94 19.13
C ALA A 4 2.03 9.83 19.48
N HIS A 5 2.38 9.89 20.77
CA HIS A 5 3.78 9.80 21.18
C HIS A 5 4.39 8.43 20.85
N THR A 6 3.65 7.35 21.10
CA THR A 6 4.11 5.99 20.76
C THR A 6 4.30 5.82 19.25
N LEU A 7 3.40 6.40 18.43
CA LEU A 7 3.51 6.37 16.97
C LEU A 7 4.75 7.13 16.49
N GLN A 8 4.98 8.34 17.01
CA GLN A 8 6.17 9.15 16.69
C GLN A 8 7.47 8.44 17.08
N VAL A 9 7.52 7.86 18.27
CA VAL A 9 8.69 7.07 18.72
C VAL A 9 8.91 5.88 17.81
N THR A 10 7.83 5.18 17.41
CA THR A 10 7.94 4.03 16.49
C THR A 10 8.48 4.46 15.14
N LEU A 11 7.98 5.55 14.56
CA LEU A 11 8.48 6.10 13.29
C LEU A 11 9.95 6.49 13.41
N GLY A 12 10.33 7.23 14.46
CA GLY A 12 11.73 7.62 14.69
C GLY A 12 12.66 6.41 14.87
N LEU A 13 12.20 5.34 15.50
CA LEU A 13 12.96 4.09 15.61
C LEU A 13 13.11 3.38 14.26
N LEU A 14 12.07 3.38 13.41
CA LEU A 14 12.15 2.81 12.06
C LEU A 14 13.09 3.61 11.16
N GLU A 15 13.08 4.94 11.26
CA GLU A 15 14.02 5.82 10.56
C GLU A 15 15.45 5.59 11.03
N CYS A 16 15.68 5.54 12.35
CA CYS A 16 16.97 5.24 12.93
C CYS A 16 17.50 3.88 12.46
N LEU A 17 16.65 2.86 12.46
CA LEU A 17 17.00 1.54 11.94
C LEU A 17 17.31 1.60 10.44
N GLY A 18 16.54 2.34 9.65
CA GLY A 18 16.82 2.57 8.23
C GLY A 18 18.18 3.23 8.01
N CYS A 19 18.52 4.25 8.80
CA CYS A 19 19.82 4.93 8.78
C CYS A 19 20.96 3.98 9.18
N LEU A 20 20.78 3.15 10.21
CA LEU A 20 21.78 2.17 10.64
C LEU A 20 22.02 1.09 9.59
N LEU A 21 20.97 0.63 8.91
CA LEU A 21 21.08 -0.37 7.85
C LEU A 21 21.71 0.21 6.57
N SER A 22 21.46 1.49 6.29
CA SER A 22 22.02 2.19 5.13
C SER A 22 23.44 2.71 5.37
N GLY A 23 23.76 3.00 6.63
CA GLY A 23 25.07 3.45 7.08
C GLY A 23 26.07 2.31 6.95
N GLY A 24 26.92 2.36 5.93
CA GLY A 24 27.97 1.38 5.74
C GLY A 24 28.85 1.26 6.98
N SER A 25 29.13 0.03 7.39
CA SER A 25 30.10 -0.27 8.44
C SER A 25 31.43 -0.67 7.81
N THR A 26 32.54 -0.24 8.40
CA THR A 26 33.88 -0.68 8.01
C THR A 26 34.17 -2.14 8.43
N SER A 27 33.31 -2.72 9.25
CA SER A 27 33.38 -4.10 9.75
C SER A 27 32.11 -4.88 9.39
N PRO A 28 32.18 -6.21 9.12
CA PRO A 28 31.00 -7.02 8.84
C PRO A 28 30.09 -7.10 10.08
N VAL A 29 28.93 -6.44 10.01
CA VAL A 29 27.90 -6.50 11.05
C VAL A 29 26.85 -7.53 10.65
N PRO A 30 26.56 -8.55 11.48
CA PRO A 30 25.50 -9.50 11.19
C PRO A 30 24.14 -8.79 11.23
N LEU A 31 23.42 -8.83 10.12
CA LEU A 31 22.13 -8.17 9.98
C LEU A 31 21.01 -9.09 10.48
N PRO A 32 20.17 -8.66 11.45
CA PRO A 32 19.06 -9.47 11.98
C PRO A 32 17.87 -9.50 10.99
N GLY A 33 18.11 -9.92 9.75
CA GLY A 33 17.20 -9.74 8.63
C GLY A 33 15.81 -10.34 8.83
N GLN A 34 15.74 -11.52 9.46
CA GLN A 34 14.46 -12.15 9.79
C GLN A 34 13.64 -11.31 10.78
N GLY A 35 14.30 -10.77 11.82
CA GLY A 35 13.65 -9.92 12.81
C GLY A 35 13.08 -8.65 12.18
N VAL A 36 13.86 -8.01 11.31
CA VAL A 36 13.45 -6.79 10.60
C VAL A 36 12.28 -7.06 9.66
N VAL A 37 12.33 -8.15 8.87
CA VAL A 37 11.24 -8.54 7.97
C VAL A 37 9.98 -8.87 8.77
N LEU A 38 10.07 -9.62 9.87
CA LEU A 38 8.91 -9.93 10.71
C LEU A 38 8.30 -8.68 11.35
N ALA A 39 9.13 -7.73 11.80
CA ALA A 39 8.67 -6.45 12.32
C ALA A 39 7.91 -5.66 11.24
N ALA A 40 8.51 -5.50 10.04
CA ALA A 40 7.87 -4.84 8.92
C ALA A 40 6.54 -5.52 8.51
N MET A 41 6.51 -6.85 8.45
CA MET A 41 5.28 -7.61 8.17
C MET A 41 4.19 -7.39 9.22
N ARG A 42 4.55 -7.26 10.51
CA ARG A 42 3.58 -6.97 11.57
C ARG A 42 3.01 -5.56 11.45
N LEU A 43 3.86 -4.58 11.14
CA LEU A 43 3.42 -3.20 10.92
C LEU A 43 2.47 -3.10 9.72
N LEU A 44 2.76 -3.81 8.63
CA LEU A 44 1.92 -3.84 7.43
C LEU A 44 0.57 -4.57 7.61
N LYS A 45 0.40 -5.33 8.69
CA LYS A 45 -0.88 -5.96 9.07
C LYS A 45 -1.79 -5.03 9.88
N LEU A 46 -1.31 -3.83 10.25
CA LEU A 46 -2.11 -2.85 10.97
C LEU A 46 -3.06 -2.14 10.01
N GLU A 47 -4.15 -2.80 9.68
CA GLU A 47 -5.13 -2.27 8.74
C GLU A 47 -6.24 -1.48 9.43
N PRO A 48 -6.71 -0.37 8.82
CA PRO A 48 -7.85 0.39 9.32
C PRO A 48 -9.07 -0.50 9.59
N GLN A 49 -9.35 -1.47 8.70
CA GLN A 49 -10.48 -2.38 8.81
C GLN A 49 -10.41 -3.26 10.06
N VAL A 50 -9.21 -3.70 10.44
CA VAL A 50 -8.99 -4.53 11.64
C VAL A 50 -9.10 -3.68 12.91
N LEU A 51 -8.68 -2.42 12.85
CA LEU A 51 -8.78 -1.47 13.96
C LEU A 51 -10.22 -0.97 14.17
N LEU A 52 -11.03 -0.95 13.12
CA LEU A 52 -12.43 -0.54 13.12
C LEU A 52 -13.40 -1.72 13.27
N ALA A 53 -12.90 -2.94 13.43
CA ALA A 53 -13.73 -4.14 13.52
C ALA A 53 -14.64 -4.12 14.76
N PRO A 54 -15.93 -4.49 14.63
CA PRO A 54 -16.87 -4.52 15.74
C PRO A 54 -16.41 -5.52 16.81
N GLY A 55 -16.55 -5.16 18.09
CA GLY A 55 -16.17 -6.01 19.23
C GLY A 55 -14.75 -5.77 19.78
N ARG A 56 -13.97 -4.87 19.18
CA ARG A 56 -12.75 -4.36 19.83
C ARG A 56 -13.08 -3.23 20.80
N VAL A 57 -12.38 -3.19 21.94
CA VAL A 57 -12.45 -2.05 22.86
C VAL A 57 -12.04 -0.81 22.09
N ALA A 58 -12.99 0.11 21.87
CA ALA A 58 -12.72 1.32 21.14
C ALA A 58 -11.67 2.13 21.92
N PRO A 59 -10.51 2.47 21.33
CA PRO A 59 -9.74 3.59 21.83
C PRO A 59 -10.64 4.82 21.84
N SER A 60 -10.29 5.85 22.62
CA SER A 60 -11.00 7.13 22.47
C SER A 60 -11.03 7.53 20.99
N SER A 61 -12.12 8.15 20.54
CA SER A 61 -12.27 8.56 19.13
C SER A 61 -11.07 9.40 18.65
N SER A 62 -10.49 10.19 19.54
CA SER A 62 -9.24 10.94 19.31
C SER A 62 -8.03 10.04 19.05
N ALA A 63 -7.78 9.06 19.91
CA ALA A 63 -6.67 8.12 19.76
C ALA A 63 -6.82 7.26 18.50
N GLN A 64 -8.05 6.93 18.13
CA GLN A 64 -8.33 6.21 16.89
C GLN A 64 -8.02 7.06 15.64
N ALA A 65 -8.43 8.33 15.65
CA ALA A 65 -8.12 9.26 14.56
C ALA A 65 -6.60 9.48 14.42
N GLU A 66 -5.87 9.60 15.54
CA GLU A 66 -4.40 9.70 15.55
C GLU A 66 -3.74 8.47 14.91
N VAL A 67 -4.21 7.26 15.21
CA VAL A 67 -3.67 6.04 14.58
C VAL A 67 -3.95 6.03 13.09
N LEU A 68 -5.20 6.29 12.70
CA LEU A 68 -5.61 6.22 11.29
C LEU A 68 -4.85 7.24 10.42
N THR A 69 -4.54 8.41 10.96
CA THR A 69 -3.76 9.45 10.26
C THR A 69 -2.28 9.09 10.13
N ALA A 70 -1.70 8.39 11.10
CA ALA A 70 -0.29 7.98 11.08
C ALA A 70 -0.03 6.67 10.31
N LEU A 71 -1.05 5.83 10.08
CA LEU A 71 -0.91 4.53 9.40
C LEU A 71 -0.21 4.61 8.02
N PRO A 72 -0.52 5.58 7.13
CA PRO A 72 0.16 5.67 5.84
C PRO A 72 1.68 5.87 5.97
N GLU A 73 2.13 6.70 6.91
CA GLU A 73 3.56 6.91 7.13
C GLU A 73 4.23 5.65 7.67
N LEU A 74 3.57 4.98 8.62
CA LEU A 74 4.04 3.72 9.20
C LEU A 74 4.17 2.62 8.14
N HIS A 75 3.17 2.46 7.27
CA HIS A 75 3.21 1.49 6.17
C HIS A 75 4.28 1.85 5.13
N SER A 76 4.41 3.13 4.78
CA SER A 76 5.46 3.61 3.88
C SER A 76 6.85 3.28 4.42
N ALA A 77 7.10 3.56 5.70
CA ALA A 77 8.35 3.24 6.38
C ALA A 77 8.59 1.73 6.44
N ALA A 78 7.58 0.92 6.76
CA ALA A 78 7.68 -0.53 6.81
C ALA A 78 8.03 -1.15 5.44
N TRP A 79 7.41 -0.67 4.36
CA TRP A 79 7.79 -1.08 3.00
C TRP A 79 9.23 -0.66 2.66
N GLY A 80 9.58 0.59 2.93
CA GLY A 80 10.95 1.09 2.72
C GLY A 80 11.99 0.24 3.43
N LEU A 81 11.73 -0.11 4.69
CA LEU A 81 12.59 -0.96 5.51
C LEU A 81 12.69 -2.39 4.97
N LEU A 82 11.57 -2.96 4.52
CA LEU A 82 11.55 -4.30 3.92
C LEU A 82 12.35 -4.34 2.61
N GLY A 83 12.18 -3.35 1.73
CA GLY A 83 12.95 -3.21 0.50
C GLY A 83 14.43 -2.92 0.73
N LEU A 84 14.79 -2.18 1.79
CA LEU A 84 16.18 -1.99 2.19
C LEU A 84 16.79 -3.31 2.70
N THR A 85 16.09 -4.02 3.58
CA THR A 85 16.54 -5.29 4.16
C THR A 85 16.76 -6.35 3.09
N CYS A 86 15.85 -6.47 2.12
CA CYS A 86 16.03 -7.41 1.00
C CYS A 86 17.25 -7.10 0.15
N ARG A 87 17.54 -5.80 -0.10
CA ARG A 87 18.75 -5.38 -0.83
C ARG A 87 20.02 -5.76 -0.09
N LEU A 88 20.07 -5.54 1.22
CA LEU A 88 21.26 -5.77 2.04
C LEU A 88 21.55 -7.25 2.28
N LEU A 89 20.51 -8.07 2.46
CA LEU A 89 20.66 -9.53 2.63
C LEU A 89 21.12 -10.23 1.33
N GLY A 90 20.82 -9.63 0.18
CA GLY A 90 21.09 -10.22 -1.14
C GLY A 90 20.33 -11.54 -1.38
N PRO A 91 20.58 -12.20 -2.52
CA PRO A 91 19.85 -13.41 -2.91
C PRO A 91 19.98 -14.56 -1.89
N GLY A 92 21.18 -14.78 -1.35
CA GLY A 92 21.46 -15.86 -0.41
C GLY A 92 20.77 -15.67 0.95
N GLY A 93 20.78 -14.45 1.49
CA GLY A 93 20.15 -14.14 2.78
C GLY A 93 18.62 -14.06 2.72
N VAL A 94 18.06 -13.69 1.56
CA VAL A 94 16.61 -13.58 1.37
C VAL A 94 15.94 -14.93 1.08
N MET A 95 16.66 -15.93 0.59
CA MET A 95 16.08 -17.24 0.20
C MET A 95 15.07 -17.86 1.19
N PRO A 96 15.35 -17.95 2.51
CA PRO A 96 14.38 -18.53 3.46
C PRO A 96 13.13 -17.66 3.66
N LEU A 97 13.20 -16.38 3.28
CA LEU A 97 12.13 -15.39 3.41
C LEU A 97 11.37 -15.17 2.10
N THR A 98 11.81 -15.74 0.98
CA THR A 98 11.21 -15.51 -0.34
C THR A 98 9.71 -15.82 -0.36
N ALA A 99 9.30 -16.97 0.18
CA ALA A 99 7.88 -17.36 0.19
C ALA A 99 6.98 -16.41 1.00
N PRO A 100 7.26 -16.08 2.28
CA PRO A 100 6.44 -15.14 3.03
C PRO A 100 6.48 -13.72 2.43
N LEU A 101 7.61 -13.28 1.87
CA LEU A 101 7.72 -12.00 1.18
C LEU A 101 6.86 -11.94 -0.08
N CYS A 102 6.93 -12.97 -0.94
CA CYS A 102 6.11 -13.02 -2.15
C CYS A 102 4.62 -13.11 -1.82
N ARG A 103 4.24 -13.84 -0.76
CA ARG A 103 2.83 -13.88 -0.31
C ARG A 103 2.34 -12.50 0.14
N LEU A 104 3.15 -11.79 0.93
CA LEU A 104 2.83 -10.44 1.39
C LEU A 104 2.67 -9.46 0.22
N VAL A 105 3.64 -9.44 -0.70
CA VAL A 105 3.61 -8.56 -1.87
C VAL A 105 2.43 -8.92 -2.78
N SER A 106 2.23 -10.20 -3.07
CA SER A 106 1.11 -10.70 -3.89
C SER A 106 -0.24 -10.28 -3.32
N GLU A 107 -0.43 -10.40 -2.01
CA GLU A 107 -1.67 -10.01 -1.33
C GLU A 107 -1.96 -8.52 -1.52
N GLN A 108 -0.94 -7.67 -1.40
CA GLN A 108 -1.11 -6.22 -1.49
C GLN A 108 -1.33 -5.76 -2.93
N LEU A 109 -0.64 -6.38 -3.90
CA LEU A 109 -0.91 -6.17 -5.32
C LEU A 109 -2.31 -6.66 -5.73
N ARG A 110 -2.77 -7.79 -5.17
CA ARG A 110 -4.15 -8.29 -5.37
C ARG A 110 -5.20 -7.30 -4.89
N ARG A 111 -4.96 -6.65 -3.75
CA ARG A 111 -5.88 -5.64 -3.22
C ARG A 111 -5.98 -4.41 -4.11
N ILE A 112 -4.86 -3.96 -4.66
CA ILE A 112 -4.84 -2.87 -5.65
C ILE A 112 -5.67 -3.26 -6.88
N LYS A 113 -5.41 -4.45 -7.42
CA LYS A 113 -6.16 -4.99 -8.55
C LYS A 113 -7.66 -5.12 -8.27
N ALA A 114 -8.03 -5.64 -7.10
CA ALA A 114 -9.43 -5.83 -6.69
C ALA A 114 -10.15 -4.51 -6.41
N GLY A 115 -9.45 -3.51 -5.88
CA GLY A 115 -10.00 -2.16 -5.65
C GLY A 115 -10.28 -1.41 -6.95
N GLY A 116 -9.64 -1.78 -8.06
CA GLY A 116 -9.77 -1.07 -9.33
C GLY A 116 -9.28 0.38 -9.24
N ALA A 117 -9.49 1.17 -10.29
CA ALA A 117 -9.06 2.57 -10.31
C ALA A 117 -9.80 3.49 -9.34
N GLY A 118 -11.10 3.26 -9.14
CA GLY A 118 -11.87 4.01 -8.14
C GLY A 118 -11.43 3.70 -6.71
N GLY A 119 -11.04 2.46 -6.44
CA GLY A 119 -10.51 2.05 -5.13
C GLY A 119 -9.06 2.47 -4.91
N LEU A 120 -8.24 2.63 -5.94
CA LEU A 120 -6.81 2.96 -5.82
C LEU A 120 -6.55 4.26 -5.03
N ALA A 121 -7.35 5.30 -5.24
CA ALA A 121 -7.23 6.57 -4.51
C ALA A 121 -7.72 6.46 -3.06
N CYS A 122 -8.70 5.60 -2.79
CA CYS A 122 -9.37 5.47 -1.50
C CYS A 122 -8.77 4.38 -0.59
N THR A 123 -8.13 3.37 -1.15
CA THR A 123 -7.69 2.16 -0.42
C THR A 123 -6.22 2.18 -0.02
N MET A 124 -5.37 2.88 -0.77
CA MET A 124 -3.94 2.96 -0.48
C MET A 124 -3.38 4.34 -0.79
N HIS A 125 -2.82 4.97 0.24
CA HIS A 125 -2.19 6.28 0.10
C HIS A 125 -1.02 6.24 -0.92
N PRO A 126 -0.84 7.27 -1.77
CA PRO A 126 0.17 7.26 -2.82
C PRO A 126 1.59 6.96 -2.35
N SER A 127 2.01 7.50 -1.19
CA SER A 127 3.34 7.24 -0.64
C SER A 127 3.58 5.77 -0.31
N VAL A 128 2.59 5.09 0.28
CA VAL A 128 2.64 3.66 0.59
C VAL A 128 2.73 2.85 -0.70
N ARG A 129 1.97 3.25 -1.72
CA ARG A 129 1.90 2.59 -3.01
C ARG A 129 3.24 2.65 -3.75
N THR A 130 3.87 3.84 -3.81
CA THR A 130 5.22 3.99 -4.36
C THR A 130 6.22 3.09 -3.65
N LYS A 131 6.22 3.06 -2.31
CA LYS A 131 7.13 2.19 -1.55
C LYS A 131 6.86 0.71 -1.74
N LEU A 132 5.60 0.30 -1.88
CA LEU A 132 5.24 -1.07 -2.26
C LEU A 132 5.82 -1.43 -3.63
N TYR A 133 5.72 -0.57 -4.63
CA TYR A 133 6.26 -0.81 -5.97
C TYR A 133 7.79 -0.89 -5.98
N ASP A 134 8.46 0.06 -5.33
CA ASP A 134 9.92 0.03 -5.15
C ASP A 134 10.36 -1.30 -4.50
N THR A 135 9.63 -1.72 -3.47
CA THR A 135 9.92 -2.97 -2.76
C THR A 135 9.64 -4.20 -3.61
N THR A 136 8.57 -4.18 -4.41
CA THR A 136 8.24 -5.25 -5.35
C THR A 136 9.36 -5.42 -6.37
N VAL A 137 9.89 -4.33 -6.92
CA VAL A 137 11.04 -4.35 -7.84
C VAL A 137 12.27 -4.94 -7.16
N VAL A 138 12.56 -4.55 -5.92
CA VAL A 138 13.65 -5.15 -5.14
C VAL A 138 13.45 -6.64 -4.99
N VAL A 139 12.27 -7.09 -4.53
CA VAL A 139 11.98 -8.51 -4.29
C VAL A 139 12.12 -9.33 -5.58
N LEU A 140 11.63 -8.82 -6.72
CA LEU A 140 11.81 -9.46 -8.02
C LEU A 140 13.28 -9.58 -8.41
N ARG A 141 14.09 -8.54 -8.16
CA ARG A 141 15.52 -8.54 -8.47
C ARG A 141 16.32 -9.46 -7.54
N THR A 142 16.02 -9.50 -6.25
CA THR A 142 16.79 -10.27 -5.26
C THR A 142 16.40 -11.75 -5.26
N CYS A 143 15.12 -12.06 -5.42
CA CYS A 143 14.61 -13.43 -5.39
C CYS A 143 14.55 -14.10 -6.78
N GLY A 144 14.75 -13.32 -7.85
CA GLY A 144 14.82 -13.79 -9.23
C GLY A 144 13.58 -14.57 -9.68
N PHE A 145 13.82 -15.72 -10.32
CA PHE A 145 12.77 -16.54 -10.95
C PHE A 145 11.69 -17.00 -9.96
N ALA A 146 12.04 -17.27 -8.70
CA ALA A 146 11.07 -17.71 -7.69
C ALA A 146 10.02 -16.62 -7.41
N ALA A 147 10.46 -15.36 -7.25
CA ALA A 147 9.53 -14.24 -7.09
C ALA A 147 8.79 -13.93 -8.39
N GLY A 148 9.46 -14.02 -9.54
CA GLY A 148 8.81 -13.85 -10.85
C GLY A 148 7.61 -14.79 -11.01
N ARG A 149 7.77 -16.08 -10.72
CA ARG A 149 6.67 -17.05 -10.77
C ARG A 149 5.53 -16.74 -9.80
N ALA A 150 5.85 -16.24 -8.61
CA ALA A 150 4.84 -15.97 -7.58
C ALA A 150 4.08 -14.66 -7.79
N LEU A 151 4.72 -13.67 -8.43
CA LEU A 151 4.22 -12.29 -8.48
C LEU A 151 3.76 -11.85 -9.87
N ALA A 152 4.17 -12.52 -10.96
CA ALA A 152 3.96 -12.04 -12.33
C ALA A 152 2.50 -11.64 -12.63
N THR A 153 1.53 -12.51 -12.28
CA THR A 153 0.11 -12.25 -12.55
C THR A 153 -0.42 -11.03 -11.81
N GLU A 154 0.06 -10.81 -10.58
CA GLU A 154 -0.40 -9.70 -9.75
C GLU A 154 0.31 -8.39 -10.10
N VAL A 155 1.58 -8.45 -10.46
CA VAL A 155 2.32 -7.29 -10.97
C VAL A 155 1.69 -6.79 -12.27
N VAL A 156 1.43 -7.69 -13.23
CA VAL A 156 0.79 -7.32 -14.49
C VAL A 156 -0.63 -6.80 -14.25
N GLY A 157 -1.41 -7.50 -13.40
CA GLY A 157 -2.76 -7.07 -13.06
C GLY A 157 -2.79 -5.67 -12.43
N MET A 158 -1.90 -5.41 -11.47
CA MET A 158 -1.75 -4.09 -10.85
C MET A 158 -1.33 -3.02 -11.87
N LEU A 159 -0.36 -3.30 -12.74
CA LEU A 159 0.09 -2.35 -13.77
C LEU A 159 -1.05 -1.97 -14.71
N VAL A 160 -1.87 -2.94 -15.13
CA VAL A 160 -3.05 -2.67 -15.96
C VAL A 160 -4.05 -1.79 -15.20
N THR A 161 -4.30 -2.08 -13.92
CA THR A 161 -5.21 -1.28 -13.10
C THR A 161 -4.71 0.15 -12.90
N GLU A 162 -3.42 0.37 -12.68
CA GLU A 162 -2.83 1.71 -12.50
C GLU A 162 -2.82 2.52 -13.81
N LEU A 163 -2.37 1.92 -14.91
CA LEU A 163 -2.19 2.64 -16.17
C LEU A 163 -3.51 2.89 -16.90
N TYR A 164 -4.45 1.94 -16.83
CA TYR A 164 -5.68 1.99 -17.62
C TYR A 164 -6.94 2.15 -16.78
N GLY A 165 -6.87 1.96 -15.47
CA GLY A 165 -8.05 2.09 -14.64
C GLY A 165 -8.55 3.53 -14.59
N LEU A 166 -7.66 4.52 -14.45
CA LEU A 166 -8.08 5.92 -14.32
C LEU A 166 -8.68 6.47 -15.61
N SER A 167 -8.17 6.05 -16.77
CA SER A 167 -8.71 6.44 -18.07
C SER A 167 -10.09 5.82 -18.31
N ALA A 168 -10.32 4.57 -17.89
CA ALA A 168 -11.63 3.94 -17.95
C ALA A 168 -12.67 4.65 -17.06
N VAL A 169 -12.29 5.06 -15.84
CA VAL A 169 -13.18 5.81 -14.93
C VAL A 169 -13.49 7.21 -15.47
N GLN A 170 -12.50 7.91 -16.02
CA GLN A 170 -12.69 9.24 -16.62
C GLN A 170 -13.59 9.19 -17.86
N GLN A 171 -13.45 8.17 -18.71
CA GLN A 171 -14.33 7.96 -19.87
C GLN A 171 -15.78 7.70 -19.42
N GLN A 172 -15.98 6.87 -18.39
CA GLN A 172 -17.31 6.56 -17.89
C GLN A 172 -17.98 7.78 -17.22
N GLN A 173 -17.22 8.60 -16.49
CA GLN A 173 -17.72 9.86 -15.93
C GLN A 173 -18.06 10.90 -17.01
N GLN A 174 -17.24 11.03 -18.06
CA GLN A 174 -17.56 11.93 -19.19
C GLN A 174 -18.81 11.47 -19.95
N GLN A 175 -18.99 10.16 -20.15
CA GLN A 175 -20.18 9.61 -20.80
C GLN A 175 -21.44 9.83 -19.96
N GLN A 176 -21.37 9.68 -18.63
CA GLN A 176 -22.49 9.99 -17.73
C GLN A 176 -22.80 11.48 -17.66
N GLN A 177 -21.80 12.35 -17.66
CA GLN A 177 -22.01 13.81 -17.70
C GLN A 177 -22.64 14.24 -19.03
N GLN A 178 -22.20 13.70 -20.16
CA GLN A 178 -22.84 13.94 -21.45
C GLN A 178 -24.27 13.39 -21.49
N ALA A 179 -24.50 12.18 -21.00
CA ALA A 179 -25.85 11.61 -20.89
C ALA A 179 -26.77 12.43 -19.97
N ALA A 180 -26.25 12.99 -18.87
CA ALA A 180 -27.01 13.87 -17.99
C ALA A 180 -27.34 15.23 -18.64
N LEU A 181 -26.39 15.80 -19.39
CA LEU A 181 -26.58 17.05 -20.14
C LEU A 181 -27.58 16.91 -21.29
N TYR A 182 -27.62 15.76 -21.97
CA TYR A 182 -28.60 15.47 -23.03
C TYR A 182 -29.93 14.92 -22.50
N GLY A 183 -29.95 14.30 -21.32
CA GLY A 183 -31.15 13.77 -20.67
C GLY A 183 -32.04 14.82 -19.99
N SER A 184 -31.48 15.96 -19.59
CA SER A 184 -32.25 17.07 -18.97
C SER A 184 -33.03 17.93 -19.98
N GLY A 185 -32.82 17.75 -21.29
CA GLY A 185 -33.50 18.52 -22.34
C GLY A 185 -34.93 18.08 -22.65
N ALA A 186 -35.35 16.88 -22.24
CA ALA A 186 -36.67 16.34 -22.58
C ALA A 186 -37.79 16.71 -21.59
N ALA A 187 -37.47 17.20 -20.38
CA ALA A 187 -38.47 17.54 -19.36
C ALA A 187 -39.02 18.98 -19.47
N GLY A 188 -38.38 19.86 -20.24
CA GLY A 188 -38.76 21.28 -20.35
C GLY A 188 -39.73 21.63 -21.48
N ALA A 189 -39.98 20.72 -22.43
CA ALA A 189 -40.76 21.04 -23.64
C ALA A 189 -42.25 20.64 -23.58
N ALA A 190 -42.73 20.07 -22.47
CA ALA A 190 -44.10 19.56 -22.33
C ALA A 190 -45.06 20.51 -21.58
N PHE A 191 -44.63 21.70 -21.17
CA PHE A 191 -45.46 22.69 -20.46
C PHE A 191 -45.53 24.01 -21.24
N GLY A 192 -46.17 23.97 -22.40
CA GLY A 192 -46.24 25.14 -23.28
C GLY A 192 -47.25 25.02 -24.40
N LYS A 193 -48.49 24.63 -24.08
CA LYS A 193 -49.68 24.90 -24.91
C LYS A 193 -50.96 24.59 -24.10
N ALA A 194 -51.40 25.58 -23.34
CA ALA A 194 -52.80 25.76 -22.96
C ALA A 194 -53.02 27.27 -22.79
N GLY A 195 -53.78 27.85 -23.70
CA GLY A 195 -54.03 29.30 -23.82
C GLY A 195 -54.31 29.67 -25.26
#